data_AF-A0A257LEM6-F1
#
_entry.id   AF-A0A257LEM6-F1
#
_cell.length_a   1.000
_cell.length_b   1.000
_cell.length_c   1.000
_cell.angle_alpha   90.00
_cell.angle_beta   90.00
_cell.angle_gamma   90.00
#
_symmetry.space_group_name_H-M   'P 1'
#
loop_
_entity.id
_entity.type
_entity.pdbx_description
1 polymer ?
#
loop_
_entity_poly.entity_id
_entity_poly.type
_entity_poly.pdbx_seq_one_letter_code
_entity_poly.pdbx_strand_id
1 'polypeptide(L)'
;GNVVLRERLDPRSETRLDWSFAPARRGRMRVELAGVGSLFPLGLLKKYVGTELRADVVVWPAAIEYRRLAIAGARRAGGVEQRARAGGGGDLLALRRYADGDSHRLIHWKASARTQQLLVRQFTAESSQGYAVWVRTDAGLWPRAEQFEVLVSFAATLVEDLFRGGQLQTLALDGE
;
A
#
# COMPACT_ATOMS: atom_id res chain seq x y z
N GLY A 1 -13.26 -27.69 7.77
CA GLY A 1 -14.74 -27.83 7.76
C GLY A 1 -15.12 -28.91 6.76
N ASN A 2 -16.37 -29.37 6.78
CA ASN A 2 -16.86 -30.34 5.79
C ASN A 2 -17.75 -29.63 4.77
N VAL A 3 -17.55 -29.93 3.49
CA VAL A 3 -18.39 -29.43 2.39
C VAL A 3 -19.16 -30.62 1.84
N VAL A 4 -20.46 -30.46 1.65
CA VAL A 4 -21.34 -31.55 1.22
C VAL A 4 -21.87 -31.24 -0.17
N LEU A 5 -21.59 -32.12 -1.12
CA LEU A 5 -22.31 -32.15 -2.38
C LEU A 5 -23.73 -32.66 -2.12
N ARG A 6 -24.74 -31.84 -2.39
CA ARG A 6 -26.15 -32.19 -2.16
C ARG A 6 -26.74 -33.00 -3.31
N GLU A 7 -26.23 -32.79 -4.51
CA GLU A 7 -26.67 -33.50 -5.70
C GLU A 7 -25.87 -34.79 -5.91
N ARG A 8 -26.51 -35.75 -6.57
CA ARG A 8 -25.83 -36.98 -6.95
C ARG A 8 -24.79 -36.66 -8.02
N LEU A 9 -23.56 -37.13 -7.81
CA LEU A 9 -22.54 -37.17 -8.84
C LEU A 9 -22.65 -38.49 -9.61
N ASP A 10 -22.91 -38.43 -10.91
CA ASP A 10 -23.02 -39.62 -11.75
C ASP A 10 -21.66 -40.25 -12.07
N PRO A 11 -21.61 -41.55 -12.41
CA PRO A 11 -20.37 -42.22 -12.77
C PRO A 11 -19.65 -41.48 -13.91
N ARG A 12 -18.33 -41.28 -13.75
CA ARG A 12 -17.47 -40.56 -14.71
C ARG A 12 -17.84 -39.10 -14.96
N SER A 13 -18.66 -38.50 -14.11
CA SER A 13 -18.91 -37.06 -14.11
C SER A 13 -17.99 -36.34 -13.12
N GLU A 14 -17.86 -35.03 -13.31
CA GLU A 14 -17.12 -34.12 -12.44
C GLU A 14 -18.03 -33.03 -11.91
N THR A 15 -17.66 -32.45 -10.77
CA THR A 15 -18.35 -31.30 -10.19
C THR A 15 -17.36 -30.45 -9.43
N ARG A 16 -17.74 -29.20 -9.18
CA ARG A 16 -16.96 -28.24 -8.41
C ARG A 16 -17.72 -27.88 -7.13
N LEU A 17 -17.01 -27.92 -6.02
CA LEU A 17 -17.48 -27.44 -4.72
C LEU A 17 -16.67 -26.22 -4.34
N ASP A 18 -17.36 -25.11 -4.07
CA ASP A 18 -16.73 -23.93 -3.51
C ASP A 18 -16.84 -23.95 -1.99
N TRP A 19 -15.74 -23.62 -1.34
CA TRP A 19 -15.65 -23.54 0.11
C TRP A 19 -14.92 -22.26 0.49
N SER A 20 -15.56 -21.48 1.35
CA SER A 20 -14.98 -20.26 1.90
C SER A 20 -14.79 -20.40 3.40
N PHE A 21 -13.70 -19.83 3.90
CA PHE A 21 -13.50 -19.62 5.32
C PHE A 21 -12.75 -18.31 5.53
N ALA A 22 -12.95 -17.70 6.70
CA ALA A 22 -12.23 -16.50 7.11
C ALA A 22 -11.12 -16.91 8.10
N PRO A 23 -9.84 -16.72 7.76
CA PRO A 23 -8.75 -16.95 8.71
C PRO A 23 -8.88 -16.03 9.93
N ALA A 24 -8.58 -16.54 11.12
CA ALA A 24 -8.66 -15.74 12.35
C ALA A 24 -7.44 -14.85 12.60
N ARG A 25 -6.30 -15.16 11.98
CA ARG A 25 -5.03 -14.43 12.14
C ARG A 25 -4.29 -14.36 10.81
N ARG A 26 -3.51 -13.29 10.63
CA ARG A 26 -2.58 -13.15 9.51
C ARG A 26 -1.41 -14.14 9.62
N GLY A 27 -0.70 -14.35 8.51
CA GLY A 27 0.51 -15.16 8.45
C GLY A 27 0.42 -16.28 7.42
N ARG A 28 1.37 -17.20 7.48
CA ARG A 28 1.38 -18.38 6.61
C ARG A 28 0.39 -19.40 7.13
N MET A 29 -0.47 -19.89 6.27
CA MET A 29 -1.48 -20.89 6.59
C MET A 29 -1.45 -21.98 5.54
N ARG A 30 -1.61 -23.22 6.00
CA ARG A 30 -1.73 -24.38 5.12
C ARG A 30 -3.20 -24.77 5.00
N VAL A 31 -3.70 -24.87 3.77
CA VAL A 31 -5.03 -25.36 3.46
C VAL A 31 -4.89 -26.77 2.90
N GLU A 32 -5.63 -27.73 3.45
CA GLU A 32 -5.53 -29.15 3.10
C GLU A 32 -6.92 -29.74 2.83
N LEU A 33 -6.99 -30.60 1.82
CA LEU A 33 -8.16 -31.46 1.61
C LEU A 33 -7.86 -32.83 2.22
N ALA A 34 -8.39 -33.10 3.41
CA ALA A 34 -8.15 -34.37 4.09
C ALA A 34 -8.61 -35.59 3.28
N GLY A 35 -9.67 -35.44 2.47
CA GLY A 35 -10.24 -36.52 1.67
C GLY A 35 -11.64 -36.23 1.16
N VAL A 36 -12.15 -37.16 0.37
CA VAL A 36 -13.50 -37.17 -0.19
C VAL A 36 -14.22 -38.43 0.28
N GLY A 37 -15.47 -38.26 0.72
CA GLY A 37 -16.30 -39.37 1.17
C GLY A 37 -17.62 -39.44 0.41
N SER A 38 -18.14 -40.65 0.20
CA SER A 38 -19.43 -40.90 -0.41
C SER A 38 -20.21 -41.97 0.35
N LEU A 39 -21.53 -41.75 0.46
CA LEU A 39 -22.51 -42.70 1.00
C LEU A 39 -23.25 -43.44 -0.13
N PHE A 40 -22.97 -43.12 -1.39
CA PHE A 40 -23.62 -43.72 -2.56
C PHE A 40 -23.28 -45.23 -2.69
N PRO A 41 -24.20 -46.08 -3.20
CA PRO A 41 -25.56 -45.75 -3.66
C PRO A 41 -26.66 -45.84 -2.61
N LEU A 42 -26.50 -46.68 -1.59
CA LEU A 42 -27.59 -47.04 -0.67
C LEU A 42 -27.58 -46.29 0.67
N GLY A 43 -26.55 -45.48 0.94
CA GLY A 43 -26.43 -44.78 2.23
C GLY A 43 -25.96 -45.64 3.40
N LEU A 44 -25.74 -46.95 3.18
CA LEU A 44 -25.47 -47.92 4.25
C LEU A 44 -24.02 -47.88 4.76
N LEU A 45 -23.07 -47.52 3.90
CA LEU A 45 -21.65 -47.42 4.25
C LEU A 45 -21.05 -46.14 3.66
N LYS A 46 -20.15 -45.50 4.41
CA LYS A 46 -19.35 -44.37 3.93
C LYS A 46 -18.04 -44.87 3.37
N LYS A 47 -17.85 -44.78 2.05
CA LYS A 47 -16.54 -44.96 1.42
C LYS A 47 -15.77 -43.65 1.50
N TYR A 48 -14.52 -43.70 1.92
CA TYR A 48 -13.65 -42.53 2.05
C TYR A 48 -12.34 -42.76 1.29
N VAL A 49 -11.87 -41.71 0.61
CA VAL A 49 -10.57 -41.67 -0.06
C VAL A 49 -9.84 -40.44 0.48
N GLY A 50 -8.70 -40.66 1.15
CA GLY A 50 -7.84 -39.57 1.61
C GLY A 50 -7.14 -38.85 0.44
N THR A 51 -6.69 -37.62 0.66
CA THR A 51 -5.80 -36.93 -0.30
C THR A 51 -4.62 -36.29 0.41
N GLU A 52 -3.55 -36.02 -0.34
CA GLU A 52 -2.40 -35.23 0.11
C GLU A 52 -2.43 -33.79 -0.45
N LEU A 53 -3.60 -33.37 -0.98
CA LEU A 53 -3.74 -32.06 -1.61
C LEU A 53 -3.64 -30.98 -0.53
N ARG A 54 -2.61 -30.15 -0.66
CA ARG A 54 -2.32 -29.04 0.24
C ARG A 54 -1.82 -27.82 -0.53
N ALA A 55 -2.13 -26.65 -0.02
CA ALA A 55 -1.66 -25.37 -0.54
C ALA A 55 -1.22 -24.46 0.61
N ASP A 56 -0.03 -23.88 0.50
CA ASP A 56 0.45 -22.86 1.41
C ASP A 56 -0.02 -21.49 0.90
N VAL A 57 -0.73 -20.75 1.75
CA VAL A 57 -1.26 -19.41 1.44
C VAL A 57 -0.75 -18.39 2.45
N VAL A 58 -0.58 -17.15 1.99
CA VAL A 58 -0.24 -16.03 2.85
C VAL A 58 -1.50 -15.24 3.15
N VAL A 59 -1.89 -15.19 4.41
CA VAL A 59 -2.98 -14.37 4.91
C VAL A 59 -2.42 -13.00 5.25
N TRP A 60 -2.84 -11.99 4.49
CA TRP A 60 -2.47 -10.60 4.73
C TRP A 60 -3.22 -10.03 5.95
N PRO A 61 -2.73 -8.93 6.56
CA PRO A 61 -3.47 -8.20 7.58
C PRO A 61 -4.87 -7.82 7.06
N ALA A 62 -5.87 -7.85 7.95
CA ALA A 62 -7.22 -7.44 7.57
C ALA A 62 -7.26 -5.94 7.29
N ALA A 63 -7.91 -5.54 6.20
CA ALA A 63 -8.17 -4.12 5.94
C ALA A 63 -9.09 -3.55 7.02
N ILE A 64 -8.80 -2.35 7.49
CA ILE A 64 -9.62 -1.68 8.50
C ILE A 64 -10.13 -0.33 7.99
N GLU A 65 -11.34 0.04 8.40
CA GLU A 65 -11.83 1.38 8.15
C GLU A 65 -11.08 2.38 9.02
N TYR A 66 -10.64 3.48 8.40
CA TYR A 66 -10.00 4.56 9.11
C TYR A 66 -10.41 5.90 8.48
N ARG A 67 -10.36 6.96 9.29
CA ARG A 67 -10.56 8.33 8.80
C ARG A 67 -9.21 9.02 8.73
N ARG A 68 -8.79 9.40 7.53
CA ARG A 68 -7.66 10.31 7.37
C ARG A 68 -8.10 11.68 7.88
N LEU A 69 -7.69 12.04 9.08
CA LEU A 69 -7.77 13.44 9.51
C LEU A 69 -6.77 14.19 8.64
N ALA A 70 -7.27 15.11 7.80
CA ALA A 70 -6.41 16.10 7.19
C ALA A 70 -5.79 16.88 8.35
N ILE A 71 -4.52 16.60 8.66
CA ILE A 71 -3.77 17.41 9.60
C ILE A 71 -3.57 18.75 8.91
N ALA A 72 -4.54 19.65 9.07
CA ALA A 72 -4.38 21.08 8.83
C ALA A 72 -3.38 21.62 9.87
N GLY A 73 -2.12 21.20 9.78
CA GLY A 73 -1.20 21.35 10.91
C GLY A 73 0.25 20.96 10.66
N ALA A 74 0.61 20.54 9.44
CA ALA A 74 1.98 20.64 8.94
C ALA A 74 2.09 21.69 7.82
N ARG A 75 1.18 22.68 7.80
CA ARG A 75 1.63 24.03 7.44
C ARG A 75 2.69 24.34 8.49
N ARG A 76 3.97 24.23 8.10
CA ARG A 76 5.11 24.65 8.91
C ARG A 76 4.68 25.91 9.66
N ALA A 77 4.76 25.88 10.99
CA ALA A 77 4.68 27.10 11.79
C ALA A 77 5.71 28.08 11.18
N GLY A 78 5.20 29.07 10.46
CA GLY A 78 5.95 29.76 9.41
C GLY A 78 4.99 30.11 8.29
N GLY A 79 4.06 31.03 8.60
CA GLY A 79 3.17 31.64 7.63
C GLY A 79 3.96 32.23 6.47
N VAL A 80 4.09 31.45 5.41
CA VAL A 80 4.33 31.95 4.07
C VAL A 80 3.39 31.10 3.23
N GLU A 81 2.51 31.76 2.48
CA GLU A 81 1.82 31.17 1.34
C GLU A 81 2.74 30.18 0.63
N GLN A 82 2.19 29.11 0.05
CA GLN A 82 2.93 28.26 -0.88
C GLN A 82 3.31 29.10 -2.12
N ARG A 83 4.29 29.99 -1.97
CA ARG A 83 5.11 30.47 -3.05
C ARG A 83 5.87 29.24 -3.49
N ALA A 84 5.62 28.80 -4.71
CA ALA A 84 6.44 27.83 -5.39
C ALA A 84 7.91 28.16 -5.08
N ARG A 85 8.61 27.20 -4.47
CA ARG A 85 10.01 27.38 -4.12
C ARG A 85 10.82 27.26 -5.40
N ALA A 86 11.87 28.06 -5.54
CA ALA A 86 12.82 27.85 -6.61
C ALA A 86 13.48 26.47 -6.45
N GLY A 87 13.51 25.67 -7.51
CA GLY A 87 14.09 24.33 -7.53
C GLY A 87 14.54 23.93 -8.94
N GLY A 88 14.97 22.69 -9.12
CA GLY A 88 15.45 22.17 -10.41
C GLY A 88 14.37 21.57 -11.32
N GLY A 89 13.09 21.87 -11.08
CA GLY A 89 11.98 21.34 -11.89
C GLY A 89 11.94 21.90 -13.31
N GLY A 90 11.02 21.38 -14.13
CA GLY A 90 10.93 21.71 -15.56
C GLY A 90 10.21 23.04 -15.87
N ASP A 91 9.30 23.50 -15.00
CA ASP A 91 8.43 24.64 -15.30
C ASP A 91 9.02 25.97 -14.81
N LEU A 92 9.02 26.98 -15.68
CA LEU A 92 9.49 28.33 -15.35
C LEU A 92 8.56 28.97 -14.32
N LEU A 93 9.08 29.20 -13.11
CA LEU A 93 8.38 29.88 -12.03
C LEU A 93 8.38 31.40 -12.21
N ALA A 94 9.57 31.99 -12.40
CA ALA A 94 9.74 33.43 -12.47
C ALA A 94 11.05 33.82 -13.18
N LEU A 95 11.13 35.08 -13.60
CA LEU A 95 12.39 35.73 -13.93
C LEU A 95 12.78 36.64 -12.76
N ARG A 96 14.01 36.50 -12.28
CA ARG A 96 14.58 37.41 -11.27
C ARG A 96 15.87 38.03 -11.75
N ARG A 97 16.31 39.11 -11.11
CA ARG A 97 17.64 39.67 -11.34
C ARG A 97 18.72 38.66 -10.98
N TYR A 98 19.75 38.61 -11.82
CA TYR A 98 20.99 37.88 -11.58
C TYR A 98 21.64 38.37 -10.28
N ALA A 99 22.12 37.44 -9.48
CA ALA A 99 22.94 37.67 -8.31
C ALA A 99 24.24 36.87 -8.43
N ASP A 100 25.29 37.32 -7.77
CA ASP A 100 26.57 36.63 -7.78
C ASP A 100 26.43 35.22 -7.21
N GLY A 101 26.93 34.23 -7.98
CA GLY A 101 26.76 32.81 -7.70
C GLY A 101 25.69 32.11 -8.56
N ASP A 102 24.88 32.87 -9.31
CA ASP A 102 23.92 32.28 -10.25
C ASP A 102 24.62 31.64 -11.45
N SER A 103 24.11 30.48 -11.87
CA SER A 103 24.63 29.83 -13.08
C SER A 103 24.30 30.65 -14.33
N HIS A 104 25.30 30.99 -15.12
CA HIS A 104 25.12 31.67 -16.41
C HIS A 104 24.21 30.90 -17.39
N ARG A 105 24.11 29.56 -17.24
CA ARG A 105 23.21 28.71 -18.04
C ARG A 105 21.73 29.04 -17.84
N LEU A 106 21.41 29.63 -16.70
CA LEU A 106 20.03 29.99 -16.33
C LEU A 106 19.65 31.39 -16.83
N ILE A 107 20.56 32.17 -17.41
CA ILE A 107 20.28 33.52 -17.91
C ILE A 107 19.25 33.46 -19.05
N HIS A 108 18.21 34.28 -18.94
CA HIS A 108 17.20 34.44 -19.98
C HIS A 108 17.61 35.56 -20.96
N TRP A 109 18.53 35.26 -21.88
CA TRP A 109 19.16 36.25 -22.77
C TRP A 109 18.19 37.19 -23.48
N LYS A 110 17.07 36.66 -24.00
CA LYS A 110 16.07 37.49 -24.70
C LYS A 110 15.41 38.53 -23.80
N ALA A 111 15.17 38.20 -22.53
CA ALA A 111 14.55 39.13 -21.59
C ALA A 111 15.61 40.13 -21.11
N SER A 112 16.82 39.65 -20.80
CA SER A 112 17.93 40.50 -20.38
C SER A 112 18.30 41.55 -21.43
N ALA A 113 18.29 41.19 -22.72
CA ALA A 113 18.55 42.12 -23.81
C ALA A 113 17.47 43.23 -23.89
N ARG A 114 16.20 42.88 -23.64
CA ARG A 114 15.09 43.84 -23.70
C ARG A 114 15.07 44.78 -22.49
N THR A 115 15.44 44.30 -21.31
CA THR A 115 15.41 45.09 -20.07
C THR A 115 16.75 45.74 -19.73
N GLN A 116 17.82 45.44 -20.48
CA GLN A 116 19.20 45.83 -20.20
C GLN A 116 19.67 45.45 -18.77
N GLN A 117 19.06 44.40 -18.19
CA GLN A 117 19.41 43.85 -16.88
C GLN A 117 19.53 42.33 -16.99
N LEU A 118 20.56 41.73 -16.39
CA LEU A 118 20.68 40.26 -16.40
C LEU A 118 19.56 39.62 -15.58
N LEU A 119 18.73 38.84 -16.26
CA LEU A 119 17.64 38.07 -15.68
C LEU A 119 17.93 36.57 -15.74
N VAL A 120 17.61 35.88 -14.65
CA VAL A 120 17.81 34.44 -14.47
C VAL A 120 16.45 33.73 -14.33
N ARG A 121 16.32 32.59 -15.00
CA ARG A 121 15.15 31.69 -14.89
C ARG A 121 15.16 31.00 -13.53
N GLN A 122 14.09 31.17 -12.76
CA GLN A 122 13.77 30.30 -11.64
C GLN A 122 12.77 29.28 -12.09
N PHE A 123 13.00 28.01 -11.77
CA PHE A 123 12.05 26.93 -12.02
C PHE A 123 11.31 26.56 -10.74
N THR A 124 10.11 26.01 -10.89
CA THR A 124 9.35 25.48 -9.76
C THR A 124 10.10 24.28 -9.17
N ALA A 125 10.17 24.19 -7.85
CA ALA A 125 10.52 22.94 -7.20
C ALA A 125 9.38 21.95 -7.46
N GLU A 126 9.70 20.80 -8.04
CA GLU A 126 8.77 19.68 -8.14
C GLU A 126 8.51 19.17 -6.72
N SER A 127 7.45 19.69 -6.11
CA SER A 127 7.01 19.28 -4.78
C SER A 127 6.05 18.12 -4.97
N SER A 128 6.55 16.90 -5.21
CA SER A 128 5.72 15.72 -4.98
C SER A 128 5.40 15.68 -3.47
N GLN A 129 4.18 16.10 -3.09
CA GLN A 129 3.67 15.85 -1.75
C GLN A 129 3.47 14.35 -1.62
N GLY A 130 4.40 13.69 -0.95
CA GLY A 130 4.35 12.27 -0.68
C GLY A 130 4.53 12.01 0.80
N TYR A 131 4.14 10.82 1.22
CA TYR A 131 4.24 10.32 2.57
C TYR A 131 5.30 9.23 2.61
N ALA A 132 6.12 9.29 3.64
CA ALA A 132 6.96 8.19 4.05
C ALA A 132 6.38 7.58 5.33
N VAL A 133 6.30 6.26 5.37
CA VAL A 133 5.69 5.50 6.47
C VAL A 133 6.78 4.69 7.15
N TRP A 134 6.98 4.92 8.44
CA TRP A 134 7.85 4.10 9.29
C TRP A 134 7.00 3.32 10.28
N VAL A 135 7.11 2.00 10.26
CA VAL A 135 6.38 1.12 11.16
C VAL A 135 7.38 0.46 12.10
N ARG A 136 7.14 0.56 13.40
CA ARG A 136 7.95 -0.10 14.42
C ARG A 136 7.24 -1.34 14.94
N THR A 137 7.86 -2.50 14.77
CA THR A 137 7.33 -3.81 15.13
C THR A 137 7.99 -4.41 16.37
N ASP A 138 8.91 -3.69 17.01
CA ASP A 138 9.55 -4.04 18.28
C ASP A 138 8.57 -4.61 19.32
N ALA A 139 8.77 -5.86 19.75
CA ALA A 139 7.88 -6.53 20.72
C ALA A 139 7.75 -5.76 22.05
N GLY A 140 8.79 -5.02 22.45
CA GLY A 140 8.78 -4.20 23.66
C GLY A 140 7.84 -2.99 23.61
N LEU A 141 7.49 -2.50 22.42
CA LEU A 141 6.53 -1.39 22.24
C LEU A 141 5.08 -1.87 22.31
N TRP A 142 4.84 -3.17 22.08
CA TRP A 142 3.51 -3.74 21.91
C TRP A 142 3.26 -4.85 22.95
N PRO A 143 3.13 -4.52 24.24
CA PRO A 143 2.93 -5.51 25.30
C PRO A 143 1.61 -6.27 25.19
N ARG A 144 0.62 -5.71 24.47
CA ARG A 144 -0.65 -6.37 24.16
C ARG A 144 -0.68 -6.77 22.69
N ALA A 145 -0.87 -8.06 22.43
CA ALA A 145 -0.88 -8.60 21.07
C ALA A 145 -1.97 -7.97 20.20
N GLU A 146 -3.13 -7.64 20.79
CA GLU A 146 -4.25 -7.04 20.06
C GLU A 146 -3.90 -5.65 19.51
N GLN A 147 -3.10 -4.87 20.25
CA GLN A 147 -2.65 -3.55 19.81
C GLN A 147 -1.69 -3.66 18.61
N PHE A 148 -0.82 -4.67 18.65
CA PHE A 148 0.06 -4.98 17.53
C PHE A 148 -0.71 -5.40 16.27
N GLU A 149 -1.72 -6.26 16.40
CA GLU A 149 -2.56 -6.67 15.27
C GLU A 149 -3.28 -5.46 14.63
N VAL A 150 -3.79 -4.54 15.45
CA VAL A 150 -4.43 -3.30 14.99
C VAL A 150 -3.43 -2.40 14.27
N LEU A 151 -2.22 -2.21 14.83
CA LEU A 151 -1.16 -1.43 14.17
C LEU A 151 -0.86 -1.99 12.79
N VAL A 152 -0.62 -3.30 12.69
CA VAL A 152 -0.23 -3.93 11.42
C VAL A 152 -1.35 -3.83 10.39
N SER A 153 -2.61 -4.01 10.82
CA SER A 153 -3.79 -3.84 9.96
C SER A 153 -3.94 -2.39 9.48
N PHE A 154 -3.75 -1.41 10.37
CA PHE A 154 -3.78 0.00 10.03
C PHE A 154 -2.64 0.38 9.07
N ALA A 155 -1.42 -0.02 9.37
CA ALA A 155 -0.24 0.28 8.57
C ALA A 155 -0.37 -0.29 7.15
N ALA A 156 -0.79 -1.55 7.03
CA ALA A 156 -1.04 -2.18 5.73
C ALA A 156 -2.12 -1.42 4.95
N THR A 157 -3.24 -1.08 5.59
CA THR A 157 -4.33 -0.33 4.95
C THR A 157 -3.87 1.06 4.50
N LEU A 158 -3.14 1.79 5.36
CA LEU A 158 -2.64 3.13 5.07
C LEU A 158 -1.62 3.13 3.92
N VAL A 159 -0.68 2.18 3.94
CA VAL A 159 0.32 2.02 2.88
C VAL A 159 -0.36 1.71 1.55
N GLU A 160 -1.33 0.80 1.54
CA GLU A 160 -2.07 0.46 0.32
C GLU A 160 -2.83 1.67 -0.23
N ASP A 161 -3.50 2.45 0.63
CA ASP A 161 -4.21 3.66 0.24
C ASP A 161 -3.25 4.72 -0.33
N LEU A 162 -2.11 4.96 0.34
CA LEU A 162 -1.08 5.89 -0.14
C LEU A 162 -0.44 5.43 -1.45
N PHE A 163 -0.21 4.13 -1.61
CA PHE A 163 0.35 3.55 -2.83
C PHE A 163 -0.62 3.70 -4.00
N ARG A 164 -1.89 3.34 -3.80
CA ARG A 164 -2.95 3.51 -4.81
C ARG A 164 -3.16 4.99 -5.18
N GLY A 165 -2.97 5.90 -4.23
CA GLY A 165 -3.02 7.35 -4.46
C GLY A 165 -1.77 7.95 -5.13
N GLY A 166 -0.71 7.16 -5.37
CA GLY A 166 0.56 7.67 -5.92
C GLY A 166 1.31 8.61 -4.96
N GLN A 167 0.98 8.56 -3.67
CA GLN A 167 1.54 9.43 -2.64
C GLN A 167 2.54 8.71 -1.73
N LEU A 168 2.73 7.40 -1.87
CA LEU A 168 3.73 6.66 -1.10
C LEU A 168 5.13 6.88 -1.69
N GLN A 169 6.03 7.51 -0.93
CA GLN A 169 7.43 7.66 -1.32
C GLN A 169 8.31 6.56 -0.75
N THR A 170 8.06 6.15 0.51
CA THR A 170 8.91 5.20 1.22
C THR A 170 8.09 4.47 2.28
N LEU A 171 8.38 3.18 2.44
CA LEU A 171 7.95 2.36 3.57
C LEU A 171 9.20 1.77 4.20
N ALA A 172 9.33 1.91 5.50
CA ALA A 172 10.41 1.33 6.29
C ALA A 172 9.86 0.60 7.50
N LEU A 173 10.50 -0.53 7.83
CA LEU A 173 10.15 -1.37 8.98
C LEU A 173 11.34 -1.35 9.95
N ASP A 174 11.11 -0.96 11.19
CA ASP A 174 12.14 -0.95 12.25
C ASP A 174 13.43 -0.16 11.91
N GLY A 175 13.33 0.78 10.96
CA GLY A 175 14.42 1.66 10.55
C GLY A 175 15.19 1.23 9.29
N GLU A 176 14.82 0.11 8.67
CA GLU A 176 15.31 -0.34 7.36
C GLU A 176 14.30 -0.06 6.24
#